data_AF-A0A6L7CHE5-F1
#
_entry.id   AF-A0A6L7CHE5-F1
#
_cell.length_a   1.000
_cell.length_b   1.000
_cell.length_c   1.000
_cell.angle_alpha   90.00
_cell.angle_beta   90.00
_cell.angle_gamma   90.00
#
_symmetry.space_group_name_H-M   'P 1'
#
loop_
_entity.id
_entity.type
_entity.pdbx_description
1 polymer ?
#
loop_
_entity_poly.entity_id
_entity_poly.type
_entity_poly.pdbx_seq_one_letter_code
_entity_poly.pdbx_strand_id
1 'polypeptide(L)'
;NNAIDQGVYYPLGMQQASVNGKSIFFMVASNPGPGLGLLLAFTLFGKGMSKRSAPGAMIIHFLGGIHELYFPYVLMKPLTIIAMIAGGMSGTWMFNLLDGGLVAGPSPGSIFAYLALTPKGSFLATIAGVTVGTLVSFAITSLILKMEKTVETESEDEFAQSANAVKAMKQEGAFSLSRVKRIAFVCDAGMGSSAMGATTFRKRLEKAGLAIEVKHYAIENVPADADIVVTHASLEGRVKRVTDKPLILINNYIGDPKLDTLFNQLTAEHKH
;
A
#
# COMPACT_ATOMS: atom_id res chain seq x y z
N ASN A 1 -3.00 -0.06 -1.80
CA ASN A 1 -2.54 -1.46 -1.68
C ASN A 1 -2.70 -1.98 -0.25
N ASN A 2 -1.96 -1.43 0.72
CA ASN A 2 -1.95 -1.92 2.12
C ASN A 2 -3.32 -1.94 2.81
N ALA A 3 -4.21 -0.98 2.55
CA ALA A 3 -5.54 -0.96 3.15
C ALA A 3 -6.41 -2.16 2.73
N ILE A 4 -6.33 -2.58 1.46
CA ILE A 4 -7.07 -3.75 0.98
C ILE A 4 -6.38 -5.03 1.47
N ASP A 5 -5.06 -5.09 1.36
CA ASP A 5 -4.31 -6.29 1.73
C ASP A 5 -4.40 -6.59 3.25
N GLN A 6 -3.98 -5.64 4.08
CA GLN A 6 -4.00 -5.77 5.54
C GLN A 6 -5.40 -5.63 6.14
N GLY A 7 -6.25 -4.79 5.55
CA GLY A 7 -7.58 -4.50 6.09
C GLY A 7 -8.67 -5.46 5.65
N VAL A 8 -8.51 -6.17 4.52
CA VAL A 8 -9.55 -7.04 3.96
C VAL A 8 -9.01 -8.46 3.73
N TYR A 9 -7.96 -8.62 2.93
CA TYR A 9 -7.49 -9.95 2.54
C TYR A 9 -6.87 -10.74 3.70
N TYR A 10 -6.06 -10.11 4.54
CA TYR A 10 -5.44 -10.80 5.68
C TYR A 10 -6.47 -11.30 6.71
N PRO A 11 -7.44 -10.49 7.17
CA PRO A 11 -8.51 -10.96 8.06
C PRO A 11 -9.31 -12.13 7.47
N LEU A 12 -9.75 -12.02 6.21
CA LEU A 12 -10.47 -13.09 5.52
C LEU A 12 -9.60 -14.35 5.37
N GLY A 13 -8.32 -14.15 5.06
CA GLY A 13 -7.35 -15.22 4.91
C GLY A 13 -7.11 -15.97 6.21
N MET A 14 -6.98 -15.26 7.33
CA MET A 14 -6.82 -15.89 8.66
C MET A 14 -8.06 -16.69 9.05
N GLN A 15 -9.26 -16.14 8.81
CA GLN A 15 -10.51 -16.84 9.07
C GLN A 15 -10.59 -18.14 8.26
N GLN A 16 -10.32 -18.08 6.95
CA GLN A 16 -10.35 -19.25 6.08
C GLN A 16 -9.25 -20.27 6.42
N ALA A 17 -8.02 -19.81 6.69
CA ALA A 17 -6.90 -20.69 7.01
C ALA A 17 -7.05 -21.38 8.35
N SER A 18 -7.75 -20.79 9.32
CA SER A 18 -8.07 -21.46 10.59
C SER A 18 -8.94 -22.71 10.45
N VAL A 19 -9.75 -22.78 9.39
CA VAL A 19 -10.64 -23.91 9.10
C VAL A 19 -10.01 -24.85 8.08
N ASN A 20 -9.46 -24.30 6.99
CA ASN A 20 -9.01 -25.09 5.85
C ASN A 20 -7.49 -25.33 5.83
N GLY A 21 -6.76 -24.79 6.82
CA GLY A 21 -5.28 -24.84 6.89
C GLY A 21 -4.57 -23.93 5.89
N LYS A 22 -5.30 -23.30 4.95
CA LYS A 22 -4.76 -22.39 3.92
C LYS A 22 -5.81 -21.41 3.43
N SER A 23 -5.36 -20.32 2.80
CA SER A 23 -6.23 -19.38 2.11
C SER A 23 -5.61 -18.83 0.83
N ILE A 24 -6.45 -18.69 -0.19
CA ILE A 24 -6.11 -18.00 -1.44
C ILE A 24 -6.02 -16.48 -1.25
N PHE A 25 -6.68 -15.89 -0.24
CA PHE A 25 -6.66 -14.45 0.00
C PHE A 25 -5.26 -13.92 0.27
N PHE A 26 -4.42 -14.73 0.92
CA PHE A 26 -3.01 -14.42 1.11
C PHE A 26 -2.20 -14.36 -0.18
N MET A 27 -2.74 -14.86 -1.31
CA MET A 27 -2.04 -14.94 -2.59
C MET A 27 -2.47 -13.88 -3.61
N VAL A 28 -3.59 -13.18 -3.37
CA VAL A 28 -4.19 -12.28 -4.38
C VAL A 28 -3.32 -11.04 -4.59
N ALA A 29 -3.02 -10.31 -3.52
CA ALA A 29 -2.23 -9.09 -3.60
C ALA A 29 -0.72 -9.34 -3.67
N SER A 30 -0.24 -10.44 -3.09
CA SER A 30 1.17 -10.72 -2.92
C SER A 30 1.76 -11.60 -4.03
N ASN A 31 1.01 -11.89 -5.11
CA ASN A 31 1.47 -12.76 -6.20
C ASN A 31 2.65 -12.12 -6.92
N PRO A 32 3.87 -12.69 -6.86
CA PRO A 32 5.03 -12.06 -7.49
C PRO A 32 5.06 -12.26 -9.02
N GLY A 33 4.22 -13.14 -9.56
CA GLY A 33 4.23 -13.53 -10.98
C GLY A 33 3.98 -12.39 -11.96
N PRO A 34 2.89 -11.60 -11.84
CA PRO A 34 2.60 -10.52 -12.77
C PRO A 34 3.72 -9.48 -12.88
N GLY A 35 4.29 -9.08 -11.74
CA GLY A 35 5.43 -8.16 -11.69
C GLY A 35 6.71 -8.75 -12.30
N LEU A 36 6.98 -10.04 -12.06
CA LEU A 36 8.08 -10.75 -12.71
C LEU A 36 7.93 -10.75 -14.24
N GLY A 37 6.73 -11.03 -14.74
CA GLY A 37 6.43 -11.04 -16.18
C GLY A 37 6.65 -9.68 -16.84
N LEU A 38 6.20 -8.61 -16.18
CA LEU A 38 6.43 -7.23 -16.62
C LEU A 38 7.93 -6.91 -16.71
N LEU A 39 8.68 -7.17 -15.63
CA LEU A 39 10.11 -6.84 -15.55
C LEU A 39 10.96 -7.68 -16.52
N LEU A 40 10.57 -8.94 -16.76
CA LEU A 40 11.17 -9.76 -17.82
C LEU A 40 10.94 -9.14 -19.21
N ALA A 41 9.74 -8.63 -19.49
CA ALA A 41 9.45 -7.99 -20.76
C ALA A 41 10.26 -6.70 -20.95
N PHE A 42 10.42 -5.87 -19.91
CA PHE A 42 11.31 -4.70 -19.97
C PHE A 42 12.79 -5.07 -20.12
N THR A 43 13.24 -6.16 -19.48
CA THR A 43 14.61 -6.66 -19.64
C THR A 43 14.92 -7.03 -21.10
N LEU A 44 13.97 -7.67 -21.79
CA LEU A 44 14.17 -8.12 -23.17
C LEU A 44 13.85 -7.03 -24.21
N PHE A 45 12.70 -6.37 -24.07
CA PHE A 45 12.10 -5.49 -25.09
C PHE A 45 12.01 -4.02 -24.70
N GLY A 46 12.35 -3.65 -23.45
CA GLY A 46 12.43 -2.24 -23.04
C GLY A 46 13.53 -1.48 -23.77
N LYS A 47 13.62 -0.17 -23.51
CA LYS A 47 14.63 0.71 -24.08
C LYS A 47 15.33 1.52 -22.97
N GLY A 48 16.43 2.20 -23.31
CA GLY A 48 17.11 3.13 -22.41
C GLY A 48 17.34 2.61 -20.98
N MET A 49 16.96 3.44 -20.01
CA MET A 49 17.13 3.15 -18.58
C MET A 49 16.17 2.10 -18.04
N SER A 50 14.97 1.96 -18.62
CA SER A 50 14.01 0.93 -18.19
C SER A 50 14.59 -0.47 -18.43
N LYS A 51 15.20 -0.71 -19.61
CA LYS A 51 15.87 -1.99 -19.91
C LYS A 51 17.10 -2.26 -19.04
N ARG A 52 17.91 -1.24 -18.77
CA ARG A 52 19.14 -1.38 -17.96
C ARG A 52 18.85 -1.69 -16.49
N SER A 53 17.79 -1.08 -15.94
CA SER A 53 17.43 -1.23 -14.52
C SER A 53 16.56 -2.47 -14.23
N ALA A 54 15.78 -2.94 -15.21
CA ALA A 54 14.82 -4.03 -15.04
C ALA A 54 15.40 -5.33 -14.46
N PRO A 55 16.61 -5.81 -14.82
CA PRO A 55 17.19 -7.01 -14.23
C PRO A 55 17.41 -6.89 -12.71
N GLY A 56 17.89 -5.73 -12.24
CA GLY A 56 18.09 -5.48 -10.82
C GLY A 56 16.76 -5.39 -10.07
N ALA A 57 15.80 -4.66 -10.63
CA ALA A 57 14.44 -4.56 -10.09
C ALA A 57 13.76 -5.95 -10.00
N MET A 58 13.94 -6.80 -11.01
CA MET A 58 13.39 -8.16 -11.07
C MET A 58 13.89 -9.04 -9.93
N ILE A 59 15.19 -9.00 -9.65
CA ILE A 59 15.80 -9.79 -8.56
C ILE A 59 15.23 -9.34 -7.21
N ILE A 60 15.19 -8.03 -6.95
CA ILE A 60 14.70 -7.49 -5.68
C ILE A 60 13.18 -7.70 -5.53
N HIS A 61 12.42 -7.58 -6.61
CA HIS A 61 10.98 -7.87 -6.65
C HIS A 61 10.69 -9.34 -6.33
N PHE A 62 11.25 -10.24 -7.13
CA PHE A 62 10.86 -11.66 -7.09
C PHE A 62 11.47 -12.41 -5.90
N LEU A 63 12.76 -12.19 -5.64
CA LEU A 63 13.48 -12.85 -4.55
C LEU A 63 13.41 -12.07 -3.25
N GLY A 64 13.42 -10.74 -3.31
CA GLY A 64 13.33 -9.87 -2.13
C GLY A 64 11.89 -9.58 -1.68
N GLY A 65 10.89 -9.75 -2.56
CA GLY A 65 9.49 -9.54 -2.22
C GLY A 65 9.06 -8.09 -2.13
N ILE A 66 9.82 -7.16 -2.71
CA ILE A 66 9.48 -5.72 -2.74
C ILE A 66 8.76 -5.42 -4.06
N HIS A 67 7.43 -5.43 -4.02
CA HIS A 67 6.59 -5.37 -5.22
C HIS A 67 6.50 -3.97 -5.81
N GLU A 68 6.90 -2.94 -5.07
CA GLU A 68 6.90 -1.57 -5.55
C GLU A 68 7.95 -1.31 -6.63
N LEU A 69 8.95 -2.21 -6.81
CA LEU A 69 9.98 -2.01 -7.83
C LEU A 69 9.45 -2.02 -9.26
N TYR A 70 8.30 -2.63 -9.53
CA TYR A 70 7.73 -2.58 -10.88
C TYR A 70 6.90 -1.30 -11.13
N PHE A 71 6.58 -0.49 -10.12
CA PHE A 71 5.68 0.67 -10.27
C PHE A 71 6.22 1.73 -11.24
N PRO A 72 7.51 2.11 -11.23
CA PRO A 72 8.03 3.09 -12.18
C PRO A 72 7.86 2.65 -13.64
N TYR A 73 7.96 1.35 -13.91
CA TYR A 73 7.78 0.77 -15.26
C TYR A 73 6.34 0.90 -15.74
N VAL A 74 5.38 0.65 -14.83
CA VAL A 74 3.96 0.81 -15.12
C VAL A 74 3.58 2.28 -15.29
N LEU A 75 4.11 3.19 -14.48
CA LEU A 75 3.86 4.62 -14.62
C LEU A 75 4.43 5.19 -15.93
N MET A 76 5.63 4.75 -16.31
CA MET A 76 6.26 5.14 -17.56
C MET A 76 5.48 4.62 -18.78
N LYS A 77 4.90 3.41 -18.69
CA LYS A 77 4.07 2.82 -19.74
C LYS A 77 2.70 2.38 -19.19
N PRO A 78 1.73 3.30 -19.00
CA PRO A 78 0.46 3.01 -18.33
C PRO A 78 -0.37 1.90 -18.97
N LEU A 79 -0.24 1.66 -20.28
CA LEU A 79 -0.94 0.58 -20.96
C LEU A 79 -0.57 -0.82 -20.39
N THR A 80 0.61 -0.95 -19.79
CA THR A 80 1.06 -2.20 -19.15
C THR A 80 0.26 -2.57 -17.90
N ILE A 81 -0.60 -1.67 -17.36
CA ILE A 81 -1.58 -2.01 -16.32
C ILE A 81 -2.48 -3.17 -16.77
N ILE A 82 -2.83 -3.24 -18.06
CA ILE A 82 -3.64 -4.34 -18.61
C ILE A 82 -2.92 -5.68 -18.44
N ALA A 83 -1.60 -5.72 -18.64
CA ALA A 83 -0.79 -6.91 -18.43
C ALA A 83 -0.76 -7.32 -16.95
N MET A 84 -0.67 -6.35 -16.04
CA MET A 84 -0.70 -6.60 -14.60
C MET A 84 -2.04 -7.19 -14.15
N ILE A 85 -3.16 -6.64 -14.62
CA ILE A 85 -4.51 -7.14 -14.33
C ILE A 85 -4.68 -8.56 -14.89
N ALA A 86 -4.38 -8.76 -16.17
CA ALA A 86 -4.53 -10.07 -16.81
C ALA A 86 -3.61 -11.14 -16.19
N GLY A 87 -2.36 -10.77 -15.85
CA GLY A 87 -1.45 -11.64 -15.11
C GLY A 87 -1.98 -11.99 -13.72
N GLY A 88 -2.49 -11.00 -12.98
CA GLY A 88 -3.07 -11.22 -11.65
C GLY A 88 -4.32 -12.11 -11.69
N MET A 89 -5.22 -11.86 -12.64
CA MET A 89 -6.43 -12.66 -12.85
C MET A 89 -6.11 -14.10 -13.24
N SER A 90 -5.20 -14.30 -14.20
CA SER A 90 -4.81 -15.64 -14.67
C SER A 90 -4.09 -16.45 -13.59
N GLY A 91 -3.20 -15.82 -12.82
CA GLY A 91 -2.56 -16.45 -11.67
C GLY A 91 -3.55 -16.82 -10.56
N THR A 92 -4.46 -15.91 -10.22
CA THR A 92 -5.52 -16.15 -9.21
C THR A 92 -6.46 -17.26 -9.64
N TRP A 93 -6.84 -17.28 -10.92
CA TRP A 93 -7.66 -18.35 -11.48
C TRP A 93 -6.93 -19.70 -11.40
N MET A 94 -5.63 -19.74 -11.68
CA MET A 94 -4.84 -20.97 -11.56
C MET A 94 -4.73 -21.44 -10.09
N PHE A 95 -4.56 -20.52 -9.14
CA PHE A 95 -4.62 -20.85 -7.71
C PHE A 95 -5.98 -21.46 -7.35
N ASN A 96 -7.08 -20.86 -7.81
CA ASN A 96 -8.41 -21.39 -7.54
C ASN A 96 -8.62 -22.79 -8.16
N LEU A 97 -8.21 -22.98 -9.41
CA LEU A 97 -8.37 -24.23 -10.15
C LEU A 97 -7.64 -25.41 -9.50
N LEU A 98 -6.44 -25.17 -8.94
CA LEU A 98 -5.61 -26.20 -8.31
C LEU A 98 -5.71 -26.24 -6.79
N ASP A 99 -6.71 -25.57 -6.21
CA ASP A 99 -6.88 -25.47 -4.75
C ASP A 99 -5.58 -24.98 -4.05
N GLY A 100 -5.02 -23.90 -4.57
CA GLY A 100 -3.87 -23.20 -4.03
C GLY A 100 -4.23 -22.31 -2.85
N GLY A 101 -3.28 -22.12 -1.95
CA GLY A 101 -3.41 -21.23 -0.79
C GLY A 101 -2.14 -21.24 0.04
N LEU A 102 -1.97 -20.21 0.86
CA LEU A 102 -0.89 -20.12 1.85
C LEU A 102 -1.44 -20.30 3.27
N VAL A 103 -0.60 -20.74 4.19
CA VAL A 103 -0.98 -20.90 5.61
C VAL A 103 -1.07 -19.55 6.34
N ALA A 104 -0.36 -18.54 5.85
CA ALA A 104 -0.34 -17.17 6.36
C ALA A 104 0.01 -16.19 5.23
N GLY A 105 -0.15 -14.89 5.51
CA GLY A 105 0.27 -13.82 4.61
C GLY A 105 1.79 -13.75 4.47
N PRO A 106 2.36 -13.77 3.26
CA PRO A 106 3.80 -13.68 3.05
C PRO A 106 4.29 -12.24 3.24
N SER A 107 5.30 -12.06 4.10
CA SER A 107 5.97 -10.77 4.33
C SER A 107 7.48 -10.97 4.53
N PRO A 108 8.34 -10.45 3.64
CA PRO A 108 8.03 -9.83 2.34
C PRO A 108 7.34 -10.80 1.36
N GLY A 109 6.72 -10.27 0.29
CA GLY A 109 6.01 -11.05 -0.73
C GLY A 109 6.92 -11.81 -1.71
N SER A 110 8.04 -12.37 -1.24
CA SER A 110 9.01 -13.06 -2.09
C SER A 110 8.56 -14.46 -2.49
N ILE A 111 9.12 -14.99 -3.57
CA ILE A 111 8.88 -16.41 -3.94
C ILE A 111 9.31 -17.37 -2.82
N PHE A 112 10.36 -17.04 -2.07
CA PHE A 112 10.79 -17.85 -0.94
C PHE A 112 9.76 -17.88 0.18
N ALA A 113 9.18 -16.72 0.53
CA ALA A 113 8.10 -16.66 1.52
C ALA A 113 6.85 -17.42 1.03
N TYR A 114 6.51 -17.28 -0.26
CA TYR A 114 5.42 -18.02 -0.90
C TYR A 114 5.60 -19.53 -0.77
N LEU A 115 6.77 -20.05 -1.13
CA LEU A 115 7.06 -21.47 -1.06
C LEU A 115 7.14 -21.98 0.39
N ALA A 116 7.71 -21.19 1.30
CA ALA A 116 7.80 -21.55 2.72
C ALA A 116 6.42 -21.64 3.39
N LEU A 117 5.49 -20.76 3.02
CA LEU A 117 4.13 -20.72 3.54
C LEU A 117 3.14 -21.59 2.74
N THR A 118 3.61 -22.28 1.71
CA THR A 118 2.78 -23.21 0.95
C THR A 118 2.64 -24.53 1.73
N PRO A 119 1.41 -24.99 2.03
CA PRO A 119 1.20 -26.26 2.69
C PRO A 119 1.58 -27.45 1.79
N LYS A 120 1.90 -28.58 2.40
CA LYS A 120 2.20 -29.83 1.67
C LYS A 120 1.04 -30.19 0.74
N GLY A 121 1.35 -30.49 -0.52
CA GLY A 121 0.36 -30.81 -1.56
C GLY A 121 -0.07 -29.62 -2.42
N SER A 122 0.15 -28.37 -1.99
CA SER A 122 -0.25 -27.16 -2.76
C SER A 122 0.90 -26.52 -3.56
N PHE A 123 2.11 -27.08 -3.52
CA PHE A 123 3.27 -26.55 -4.25
C PHE A 123 3.04 -26.44 -5.76
N LEU A 124 2.37 -27.42 -6.36
CA LEU A 124 2.03 -27.37 -7.78
C LEU A 124 1.11 -26.18 -8.08
N ALA A 125 0.09 -25.94 -7.26
CA ALA A 125 -0.81 -24.81 -7.40
C ALA A 125 -0.06 -23.47 -7.29
N THR A 126 0.80 -23.34 -6.27
CA THR A 126 1.61 -22.13 -6.04
C THR A 126 2.53 -21.83 -7.22
N ILE A 127 3.32 -22.82 -7.65
CA ILE A 127 4.28 -22.63 -8.75
C ILE A 127 3.54 -22.38 -10.07
N ALA A 128 2.47 -23.13 -10.34
CA ALA A 128 1.68 -22.96 -11.56
C ALA A 128 1.04 -21.57 -11.63
N GLY A 129 0.40 -21.08 -10.57
CA GLY A 129 -0.24 -19.76 -10.62
C GLY A 129 0.73 -18.59 -10.69
N VAL A 130 1.90 -18.68 -10.03
CA VAL A 130 2.99 -17.70 -10.21
C VAL A 130 3.50 -17.74 -11.66
N THR A 131 3.70 -18.93 -12.22
CA THR A 131 4.21 -19.11 -13.59
C THR A 131 3.22 -18.59 -14.63
N VAL A 132 1.94 -18.95 -14.52
CA VAL A 132 0.88 -18.49 -15.42
C VAL A 132 0.76 -16.96 -15.38
N GLY A 133 0.72 -16.37 -14.18
CA GLY A 133 0.69 -14.90 -14.04
C GLY A 133 1.90 -14.22 -14.66
N THR A 134 3.09 -14.84 -14.53
CA THR A 134 4.33 -14.39 -15.18
C THR A 134 4.21 -14.43 -16.70
N LEU A 135 3.79 -15.56 -17.26
CA LEU A 135 3.72 -15.76 -18.71
C LEU A 135 2.69 -14.83 -19.37
N VAL A 136 1.51 -14.67 -18.76
CA VAL A 136 0.46 -13.79 -19.28
C VAL A 136 0.90 -12.33 -19.23
N SER A 137 1.41 -11.86 -18.08
CA SER A 137 1.92 -10.49 -17.95
C SER A 137 3.09 -10.22 -18.92
N PHE A 138 4.02 -11.17 -19.03
CA PHE A 138 5.14 -11.10 -19.97
C PHE A 138 4.67 -10.99 -21.42
N ALA A 139 3.73 -11.85 -21.84
CA ALA A 139 3.24 -11.86 -23.22
C ALA A 139 2.57 -10.54 -23.60
N ILE A 140 1.65 -10.04 -22.76
CA ILE A 140 0.94 -8.79 -23.02
C ILE A 140 1.90 -7.59 -22.98
N THR A 141 2.79 -7.52 -21.98
CA THR A 141 3.78 -6.45 -21.89
C THR A 141 4.73 -6.46 -23.10
N SER A 142 5.17 -7.65 -23.52
CA SER A 142 6.04 -7.79 -24.71
C SER A 142 5.35 -7.32 -25.99
N LEU A 143 4.05 -7.56 -26.14
CA LEU A 143 3.26 -7.05 -27.26
C LEU A 143 3.17 -5.52 -27.23
N ILE A 144 2.84 -4.94 -26.06
CA ILE A 144 2.76 -3.49 -25.86
C ILE A 144 4.10 -2.82 -26.24
N LEU A 145 5.21 -3.28 -25.67
CA LEU A 145 6.54 -2.71 -25.91
C LEU A 145 7.01 -2.86 -27.38
N LYS A 146 6.59 -3.93 -28.07
CA LYS A 146 6.93 -4.14 -29.49
C LYS A 146 6.08 -3.31 -30.45
N MET A 147 4.81 -3.04 -30.11
CA MET A 147 3.91 -2.22 -30.92
C MET A 147 4.29 -0.74 -30.88
N GLU A 148 4.93 -0.29 -29.81
CA GLU A 148 5.37 1.10 -29.60
C GLU A 148 6.67 1.47 -30.35
N LYS A 149 7.02 0.70 -31.39
CA LYS A 149 8.25 0.88 -32.16
C LYS A 149 8.39 2.24 -32.86
N THR A 150 7.36 3.10 -32.88
CA THR A 150 7.27 4.13 -33.92
C THR A 150 7.68 5.55 -33.54
N VAL A 151 7.78 6.03 -32.28
CA VAL A 151 8.15 7.46 -32.09
C VAL A 151 9.05 7.81 -30.89
N GLU A 152 9.03 7.11 -29.76
CA GLU A 152 9.70 7.63 -28.56
C GLU A 152 10.95 6.83 -28.17
N THR A 153 12.08 7.53 -28.17
CA THR A 153 13.26 7.09 -27.43
C THR A 153 12.96 7.42 -25.99
N GLU A 154 12.72 6.41 -25.14
CA GLU A 154 12.59 6.61 -23.69
C GLU A 154 13.81 7.42 -23.21
N SER A 155 13.58 8.69 -22.86
CA SER A 155 14.64 9.56 -22.38
C SER A 155 15.01 9.14 -20.95
N GLU A 156 16.27 9.33 -20.56
CA GLU A 156 16.68 9.02 -19.18
C GLU A 156 15.86 9.83 -18.15
N ASP A 157 15.41 11.02 -18.55
CA ASP A 157 14.56 11.91 -17.75
C ASP A 157 13.18 11.31 -17.46
N GLU A 158 12.56 10.60 -18.40
CA GLU A 158 11.20 10.05 -18.24
C GLU A 158 11.13 8.93 -17.20
N PHE A 159 12.15 8.05 -17.19
CA PHE A 159 12.26 7.00 -16.17
C PHE A 159 12.57 7.59 -14.79
N ALA A 160 13.45 8.61 -14.73
CA ALA A 160 13.76 9.30 -13.48
C ALA A 160 12.53 10.01 -12.89
N GLN A 161 11.73 10.66 -13.73
CA GLN A 161 10.46 11.28 -13.33
C GLN A 161 9.48 10.24 -12.78
N SER A 162 9.30 9.10 -13.45
CA SER A 162 8.43 8.03 -13.00
C SER A 162 8.89 7.44 -11.65
N ALA A 163 10.19 7.22 -11.47
CA ALA A 163 10.76 6.76 -10.21
C ALA A 163 10.55 7.78 -9.07
N ASN A 164 10.69 9.07 -9.36
CA ASN A 164 10.44 10.14 -8.40
C ASN A 164 8.95 10.27 -8.05
N ALA A 165 8.05 10.10 -9.02
CA ALA A 165 6.61 10.08 -8.79
C ALA A 165 6.20 8.94 -7.84
N VAL A 166 6.76 7.73 -8.03
CA VAL A 166 6.52 6.62 -7.08
C VAL A 166 7.02 6.96 -5.67
N LYS A 167 8.20 7.59 -5.55
CA LYS A 167 8.74 8.02 -4.24
C LYS A 167 7.83 9.06 -3.58
N ALA A 168 7.33 10.03 -4.34
CA ALA A 168 6.41 11.05 -3.85
C ALA A 168 5.08 10.43 -3.39
N MET A 169 4.48 9.53 -4.19
CA MET A 169 3.25 8.81 -3.80
C MET A 169 3.43 7.95 -2.55
N LYS A 170 4.61 7.34 -2.37
CA LYS A 170 4.94 6.59 -1.15
C LYS A 170 5.03 7.50 0.07
N GLN A 171 5.43 8.76 -0.11
CA GLN A 171 5.46 9.78 0.94
C GLN A 171 4.07 10.40 1.18
N GLU A 172 3.21 10.54 0.18
CA GLU A 172 1.83 11.02 0.36
C GLU A 172 0.96 10.03 1.15
N GLY A 173 1.22 8.72 1.01
CA GLY A 173 0.59 7.68 1.84
C GLY A 173 1.20 7.51 3.23
N ALA A 174 2.37 8.12 3.47
CA ALA A 174 3.05 8.19 4.75
C ALA A 174 3.06 9.65 5.19
N PHE A 175 1.91 10.14 5.67
CA PHE A 175 1.89 11.40 6.41
C PHE A 175 2.98 11.33 7.48
N SER A 176 4.05 12.10 7.29
CA SER A 176 5.25 12.04 8.12
C SER A 176 4.88 12.58 9.49
N LEU A 177 4.50 11.67 10.39
CA LEU A 177 4.10 11.99 11.76
C LEU A 177 5.26 12.63 12.54
N SER A 178 6.52 12.44 12.10
CA SER A 178 7.74 13.08 12.60
C SER A 178 7.78 14.61 12.52
N ARG A 179 6.91 15.25 11.71
CA ARG A 179 6.83 16.72 11.60
C ARG A 179 5.59 17.32 12.27
N VAL A 180 4.77 16.50 12.90
CA VAL A 180 3.48 16.94 13.47
C VAL A 180 3.73 17.73 14.74
N LYS A 181 3.42 19.02 14.69
CA LYS A 181 3.49 19.92 15.84
C LYS A 181 2.11 20.29 16.35
N ARG A 182 1.08 20.24 15.49
CA ARG A 182 -0.28 20.70 15.83
C ARG A 182 -1.36 19.71 15.44
N ILE A 183 -2.15 19.27 16.42
CA ILE A 183 -3.29 18.38 16.25
C ILE A 183 -4.57 19.11 16.65
N ALA A 184 -5.53 19.18 15.73
CA ALA A 184 -6.82 19.82 15.92
C ALA A 184 -7.92 18.76 16.10
N PHE A 185 -8.56 18.72 17.27
CA PHE A 185 -9.76 17.93 17.52
C PHE A 185 -11.00 18.73 17.12
N VAL A 186 -11.78 18.22 16.17
CA VAL A 186 -12.86 18.98 15.54
C VAL A 186 -14.20 18.29 15.76
N CYS A 187 -15.17 19.04 16.28
CA CYS A 187 -16.58 18.65 16.32
C CYS A 187 -17.48 19.80 15.86
N ASP A 188 -18.76 19.52 15.66
CA ASP A 188 -19.75 20.48 15.12
C ASP A 188 -19.71 21.84 15.84
N ALA A 189 -19.94 21.85 17.16
CA ALA A 189 -19.99 23.09 17.93
C ALA A 189 -18.63 23.52 18.53
N GLY A 190 -17.57 22.73 18.37
CA GLY A 190 -16.28 22.98 19.04
C GLY A 190 -16.32 22.90 20.56
N MET A 191 -17.40 22.42 21.17
CA MET A 191 -17.58 22.31 22.62
C MET A 191 -18.15 20.93 22.97
N GLY A 192 -17.62 20.29 24.02
CA GLY A 192 -18.09 18.97 24.49
C GLY A 192 -17.07 17.84 24.31
N SER A 193 -17.43 16.80 23.55
CA SER A 193 -16.64 15.56 23.43
C SER A 193 -15.25 15.76 22.81
N SER A 194 -15.11 16.69 21.85
CA SER A 194 -13.82 17.07 21.26
C SER A 194 -12.87 17.71 22.26
N ALA A 195 -13.38 18.54 23.19
CA ALA A 195 -12.58 19.19 24.22
C ALA A 195 -12.03 18.17 25.24
N MET A 196 -12.85 17.18 25.62
CA MET A 196 -12.42 16.08 26.49
C MET A 196 -11.40 15.16 25.78
N GLY A 197 -11.66 14.81 24.52
CA GLY A 197 -10.72 14.02 23.71
C GLY A 197 -9.37 14.69 23.54
N ALA A 198 -9.36 15.98 23.16
CA ALA A 198 -8.16 16.79 23.02
C ALA A 198 -7.35 16.85 24.33
N THR A 199 -8.03 17.09 25.46
CA THR A 199 -7.37 17.19 26.78
C THR A 199 -6.76 15.86 27.20
N THR A 200 -7.47 14.76 26.98
CA THR A 200 -7.00 13.41 27.33
C THR A 200 -5.81 13.01 26.46
N PHE A 201 -5.89 13.28 25.17
CA PHE A 201 -4.82 13.00 24.21
C PHE A 201 -3.58 13.85 24.48
N ARG A 202 -3.74 15.15 24.73
CA ARG A 202 -2.66 16.06 25.12
C ARG A 202 -1.90 15.57 26.34
N LYS A 203 -2.62 15.24 27.43
CA LYS A 203 -2.00 14.71 28.66
C LYS A 203 -1.22 13.42 28.41
N ARG A 204 -1.67 12.59 27.48
CA ARG A 204 -0.99 11.34 27.12
C ARG A 204 0.31 11.61 26.35
N LEU A 205 0.32 12.58 25.43
CA LEU A 205 1.52 13.02 24.71
C LEU A 205 2.54 13.71 25.63
N GLU A 206 2.09 14.57 26.54
CA GLU A 206 2.92 15.22 27.56
C GLU A 206 3.63 14.17 28.44
N LYS A 207 2.90 13.13 28.89
CA LYS A 207 3.47 12.01 29.65
C LYS A 207 4.52 11.21 28.86
N ALA A 208 4.44 11.21 27.54
CA ALA A 208 5.41 10.55 26.67
C ALA A 208 6.58 11.46 26.26
N GLY A 209 6.61 12.71 26.74
CA GLY A 209 7.68 13.68 26.45
C GLY A 209 7.58 14.33 25.07
N LEU A 210 6.42 14.28 24.41
CA LEU A 210 6.21 14.84 23.06
C LEU A 210 5.71 16.29 23.15
N ALA A 211 6.46 17.23 22.56
CA ALA A 211 6.11 18.64 22.51
C ALA A 211 5.14 18.96 21.35
N ILE A 212 3.97 18.32 21.35
CA ILE A 212 2.93 18.47 20.33
C ILE A 212 1.76 19.27 20.90
N GLU A 213 1.37 20.35 20.22
CA GLU A 213 0.24 21.19 20.56
C GLU A 213 -1.08 20.50 20.15
N VAL A 214 -1.96 20.26 21.11
CA VAL A 214 -3.29 19.67 20.87
C VAL A 214 -4.36 20.64 21.33
N LYS A 215 -5.24 21.05 20.41
CA LYS A 215 -6.36 21.97 20.66
C LYS A 215 -7.65 21.44 20.04
N HIS A 216 -8.78 21.99 20.46
CA HIS A 216 -10.09 21.65 19.90
C HIS A 216 -10.71 22.86 19.20
N TYR A 217 -11.50 22.61 18.16
CA TYR A 217 -12.12 23.63 17.31
C TYR A 217 -13.52 23.21 16.85
N ALA A 218 -14.35 24.20 16.50
CA ALA A 218 -15.55 23.98 15.70
C ALA A 218 -15.17 23.70 14.24
N ILE A 219 -16.05 23.05 13.47
CA ILE A 219 -15.79 22.70 12.06
C ILE A 219 -15.46 23.94 11.23
N GLU A 220 -16.13 25.05 11.49
CA GLU A 220 -15.94 26.31 10.74
C GLU A 220 -14.65 27.04 11.12
N ASN A 221 -14.03 26.68 12.25
CA ASN A 221 -12.88 27.38 12.84
C ASN A 221 -11.62 26.52 12.87
N VAL A 222 -11.53 25.51 12.01
CA VAL A 222 -10.32 24.68 11.91
C VAL A 222 -9.16 25.55 11.40
N PRO A 223 -8.03 25.62 12.13
CA PRO A 223 -6.98 26.54 11.78
C PRO A 223 -6.14 25.99 10.61
N ALA A 224 -5.69 26.87 9.71
CA ALA A 224 -4.95 26.48 8.50
C ALA A 224 -3.56 25.89 8.80
N ASP A 225 -3.03 26.16 9.99
CA ASP A 225 -1.74 25.68 10.48
C ASP A 225 -1.83 24.37 11.28
N ALA A 226 -3.01 23.72 11.33
CA ALA A 226 -3.12 22.36 11.82
C ALA A 226 -2.37 21.39 10.88
N ASP A 227 -1.65 20.43 11.48
CA ASP A 227 -0.98 19.36 10.73
C ASP A 227 -1.91 18.15 10.59
N ILE A 228 -2.66 17.82 11.65
CA ILE A 228 -3.64 16.73 11.67
C ILE A 228 -4.99 17.24 12.20
N VAL A 229 -6.07 16.77 11.59
CA VAL A 229 -7.43 16.94 12.07
C VAL A 229 -7.99 15.62 12.57
N VAL A 230 -8.44 15.58 13.82
CA VAL A 230 -9.11 14.42 14.44
C VAL A 230 -10.60 14.74 14.57
N THR A 231 -11.47 13.96 13.94
CA THR A 231 -12.92 14.21 13.98
C THR A 231 -13.73 12.93 13.92
N HIS A 232 -15.00 13.01 14.33
CA HIS A 232 -15.90 11.86 14.27
C HIS A 232 -16.22 11.47 12.81
N ALA A 233 -16.31 10.17 12.52
CA ALA A 233 -16.57 9.65 11.18
C ALA A 233 -17.84 10.23 10.52
N SER A 234 -18.90 10.49 11.31
CA SER A 234 -20.13 11.12 10.82
C SER A 234 -19.96 12.57 10.35
N LEU A 235 -18.87 13.24 10.73
CA LEU A 235 -18.59 14.64 10.40
C LEU A 235 -17.58 14.80 9.25
N GLU A 236 -17.03 13.70 8.72
CA GLU A 236 -16.01 13.69 7.66
C GLU A 236 -16.39 14.59 6.48
N GLY A 237 -17.61 14.42 5.94
CA GLY A 237 -18.07 15.14 4.76
C GLY A 237 -18.20 16.65 4.98
N ARG A 238 -18.38 17.11 6.23
CA ARG A 238 -18.40 18.54 6.57
C ARG A 238 -17.00 19.09 6.75
N VAL A 239 -16.13 18.36 7.44
CA VAL A 239 -14.74 18.80 7.68
C VAL A 239 -13.95 18.89 6.36
N LYS A 240 -14.12 17.94 5.45
CA LYS A 240 -13.50 17.96 4.11
C LYS A 240 -13.89 19.17 3.25
N ARG A 241 -14.98 19.88 3.57
CA ARG A 241 -15.37 21.11 2.87
C ARG A 241 -14.65 22.35 3.38
N VAL A 242 -14.07 22.28 4.58
CA VAL A 242 -13.42 23.41 5.26
C VAL A 242 -11.91 23.27 5.29
N THR A 243 -11.38 22.04 5.21
CA THR A 243 -9.95 21.79 5.27
C THR A 243 -9.53 20.58 4.43
N ASP A 244 -8.40 20.72 3.75
CA ASP A 244 -7.73 19.64 3.01
C ASP A 244 -6.65 18.93 3.86
N LYS A 245 -6.61 19.22 5.17
CA LYS A 245 -5.63 18.64 6.08
C LYS A 245 -5.94 17.16 6.35
N PRO A 246 -4.93 16.32 6.61
CA PRO A 246 -5.11 14.91 6.91
C PRO A 246 -6.09 14.65 8.06
N LEU A 247 -7.09 13.80 7.80
CA LEU A 247 -8.15 13.47 8.75
C LEU A 247 -7.93 12.11 9.40
N ILE A 248 -8.02 12.06 10.73
CA ILE A 248 -8.15 10.84 11.51
C ILE A 248 -9.61 10.72 11.97
N LEU A 249 -10.32 9.76 11.38
CA LEU A 249 -11.74 9.53 11.63
C LEU A 249 -11.94 8.56 12.78
N ILE A 250 -12.49 9.06 13.88
CA ILE A 250 -12.79 8.27 15.08
C ILE A 250 -14.29 8.02 15.23
N ASN A 251 -14.66 6.99 15.98
CA ASN A 251 -16.02 6.69 16.38
C ASN A 251 -16.32 7.20 17.80
N ASN A 252 -15.29 7.43 18.61
CA ASN A 252 -15.44 8.07 19.91
C ASN A 252 -14.25 8.98 20.24
N TYR A 253 -14.49 10.11 20.90
CA TYR A 253 -13.44 11.05 21.30
C TYR A 253 -12.63 10.55 22.50
N ILE A 254 -13.11 9.52 23.19
CA ILE A 254 -12.46 8.90 24.35
C ILE A 254 -12.44 7.39 24.14
N GLY A 255 -11.26 6.77 24.29
CA GLY A 255 -11.11 5.31 24.25
C GLY A 255 -11.23 4.66 22.87
N ASP A 256 -11.10 5.44 21.79
CA ASP A 256 -11.11 4.89 20.43
C ASP A 256 -9.75 4.28 20.06
N PRO A 257 -9.70 3.03 19.55
CA PRO A 257 -8.46 2.35 19.16
C PRO A 257 -7.63 3.11 18.11
N LYS A 258 -8.24 3.98 17.31
CA LYS A 258 -7.52 4.80 16.33
C LYS A 258 -6.73 5.92 16.99
N LEU A 259 -7.16 6.42 18.15
CA LEU A 259 -6.37 7.34 18.97
C LEU A 259 -5.15 6.62 19.56
N ASP A 260 -5.29 5.36 19.97
CA ASP A 260 -4.15 4.55 20.43
C ASP A 260 -3.13 4.33 19.31
N THR A 261 -3.61 3.96 18.12
CA THR A 261 -2.78 3.80 16.94
C THR A 261 -2.03 5.11 16.60
N LEU A 262 -2.74 6.24 16.54
CA LEU A 262 -2.14 7.55 16.27
C LEU A 262 -1.07 7.91 17.31
N PHE A 263 -1.35 7.70 18.60
CA PHE A 263 -0.41 7.95 19.67
C PHE A 263 0.86 7.10 19.55
N ASN A 264 0.72 5.81 19.27
CA ASN A 264 1.84 4.89 19.13
C ASN A 264 2.72 5.27 17.92
N GLN A 265 2.11 5.66 16.80
CA GLN A 265 2.84 6.11 15.62
C GLN A 265 3.59 7.43 15.88
N LEU A 266 2.96 8.42 16.51
CA LEU A 266 3.62 9.69 16.90
C LEU A 266 4.81 9.46 17.82
N THR A 267 4.69 8.52 18.77
CA THR A 267 5.74 8.20 19.73
C THR A 267 6.91 7.44 19.08
N ALA A 268 6.63 6.55 18.12
CA ALA A 268 7.66 5.81 17.41
C ALA A 268 8.50 6.71 16.49
N GLU A 269 7.88 7.69 15.84
CA GLU A 269 8.57 8.57 14.88
C GLU A 269 9.34 9.74 15.52
N HIS A 270 8.97 10.18 16.72
CA HIS A 270 9.66 11.29 17.42
C HIS A 270 10.78 10.84 18.40
N LYS A 271 10.96 9.52 18.59
CA LYS A 271 12.05 8.95 19.40
C LYS A 271 13.35 8.72 18.61
N HIS A 272 13.33 8.96 17.30
CA HIS A 272 14.49 8.93 16.40
C HIS A 272 14.77 10.34 15.87
#